data_AF-A0A6V7LVM0-F1
#
_entry.id   AF-A0A6V7LVM0-F1
#
_cell.length_a   1.000
_cell.length_b   1.000
_cell.length_c   1.000
_cell.angle_alpha   90.00
_cell.angle_beta   90.00
_cell.angle_gamma   90.00
#
_symmetry.space_group_name_H-M   'P 1'
#
loop_
_entity.id
_entity.type
_entity.pdbx_description
1 polymer ?
#
loop_
_entity_poly.entity_id
_entity_poly.type
_entity_poly.pdbx_seq_one_letter_code
_entity_poly.pdbx_strand_id
1 'polypeptide(L)'
;IVYIGSLNPQHLELAKLMLQNGKHVLCEKPLTMNLKQTTELIDFARAKGLFLMEAIWSRCFPLYTKVKQQIELGMIGDVKQVIVPFGFKMTDVERL
;
A
#
# COMPACT_ATOMS: atom_id res chain seq x y z
N ILE A 1 -9.11 -1.66 14.93
CA ILE A 1 -8.21 -1.34 13.81
C ILE A 1 -7.76 0.10 13.94
N VAL A 2 -6.53 0.43 13.57
CA VAL A 2 -6.01 1.82 13.54
C VAL A 2 -5.58 2.19 12.12
N TYR A 3 -5.76 3.46 11.78
CA TYR A 3 -5.29 4.04 10.53
C TYR A 3 -4.07 4.93 10.80
N ILE A 4 -3.00 4.73 10.04
CA ILE A 4 -1.77 5.52 10.13
C ILE A 4 -1.65 6.36 8.87
N GLY A 5 -1.80 7.67 9.02
CA GLY A 5 -1.63 8.67 7.95
C GLY A 5 -0.55 9.71 8.27
N SER A 6 0.48 9.31 9.02
CA SER A 6 1.62 10.17 9.36
C SER A 6 2.57 10.36 8.17
N LEU A 7 3.73 11.01 8.37
CA LEU A 7 4.72 11.11 7.31
C LEU A 7 5.43 9.77 7.06
N ASN A 8 5.89 9.54 5.82
CA ASN A 8 6.47 8.27 5.37
C ASN A 8 7.56 7.70 6.31
N PRO A 9 8.52 8.50 6.85
CA PRO A 9 9.55 7.96 7.74
C PRO A 9 9.02 7.41 9.07
N GLN A 10 7.81 7.83 9.48
CA GLN A 10 7.20 7.48 10.76
C GLN A 10 6.35 6.20 10.68
N HIS A 11 6.02 5.73 9.47
CA HIS A 11 5.10 4.60 9.28
C HIS A 11 5.56 3.32 9.99
N LEU A 12 6.84 2.97 9.91
CA LEU A 12 7.36 1.72 10.50
C LEU A 12 7.20 1.70 12.03
N GLU A 13 7.65 2.76 12.71
CA GLU A 13 7.64 2.82 14.16
C GLU A 13 6.21 2.83 14.71
N LEU A 14 5.34 3.64 14.10
CA LEU A 14 3.94 3.72 14.50
C LEU A 14 3.18 2.41 14.21
N ALA A 15 3.40 1.79 13.05
CA ALA A 15 2.74 0.53 12.72
C ALA A 15 3.18 -0.60 13.66
N LYS A 16 4.48 -0.73 13.93
CA LYS A 16 4.99 -1.68 14.92
C LYS A 16 4.43 -1.42 16.32
N LEU A 17 4.40 -0.17 16.77
CA LEU A 17 3.84 0.20 18.07
C LEU A 17 2.38 -0.27 18.20
N MET A 18 1.57 -0.05 17.17
CA MET A 18 0.17 -0.42 17.17
C MET A 18 -0.03 -1.93 17.12
N LEU A 19 0.73 -2.64 16.27
CA LEU A 19 0.73 -4.10 16.20
C LEU A 19 1.22 -4.73 17.52
N GLN A 20 2.23 -4.15 18.16
CA GLN A 20 2.74 -4.61 19.46
C GLN A 20 1.65 -4.56 20.54
N ASN A 21 0.77 -3.57 20.46
CA ASN A 21 -0.39 -3.39 21.34
C ASN A 21 -1.66 -4.11 20.84
N GLY A 22 -1.51 -5.12 19.97
CA GLY A 22 -2.62 -5.98 19.56
C GLY A 22 -3.61 -5.33 18.58
N LYS A 23 -3.26 -4.20 17.95
CA LYS A 23 -4.15 -3.51 17.00
C LYS A 23 -3.86 -3.94 15.56
N HIS A 24 -4.91 -4.25 14.81
CA HIS A 24 -4.85 -4.30 13.35
C HIS A 24 -4.53 -2.93 12.76
N VAL A 25 -3.76 -2.87 11.68
CA VAL A 25 -3.25 -1.62 11.08
C VAL A 25 -3.63 -1.50 9.60
N LEU A 26 -4.15 -0.34 9.22
CA LEU A 26 -4.18 0.15 7.83
C LEU A 26 -3.23 1.37 7.75
N CYS A 27 -2.17 1.29 6.97
CA CYS A 27 -1.14 2.34 6.92
C CYS A 27 -1.08 2.97 5.53
N GLU A 28 -0.97 4.30 5.45
CA GLU A 28 -0.84 5.03 4.19
C GLU A 28 0.36 4.58 3.36
N LYS A 29 0.26 4.86 2.06
CA LYS A 29 1.32 4.57 1.10
C LYS A 29 2.38 5.69 1.07
N PRO A 30 3.67 5.37 0.86
CA PRO A 30 4.23 4.02 0.84
C PRO A 30 4.25 3.40 2.26
N LEU A 31 4.02 2.10 2.37
CA LEU A 31 3.91 1.40 3.67
C LEU A 31 5.12 1.64 4.58
N THR A 32 6.33 1.61 4.02
CA THR A 32 7.57 1.99 4.71
C THR A 32 8.57 2.58 3.71
N MET A 33 9.75 3.01 4.16
CA MET A 33 10.74 3.69 3.32
C MET A 33 11.55 2.75 2.42
N ASN A 34 11.56 1.43 2.69
CA ASN A 34 12.33 0.47 1.90
C ASN A 34 11.86 -0.98 2.09
N LEU A 35 12.35 -1.87 1.23
CA LEU A 35 12.00 -3.30 1.25
C LEU A 35 12.28 -3.96 2.61
N LYS A 36 13.43 -3.68 3.23
CA LYS A 36 13.82 -4.30 4.51
C LYS A 36 12.80 -3.96 5.61
N GLN A 37 12.41 -2.69 5.71
CA GLN A 37 11.42 -2.23 6.67
C GLN A 37 10.03 -2.83 6.41
N THR A 38 9.61 -2.91 5.14
CA THR A 38 8.33 -3.52 4.77
C THR A 38 8.29 -4.99 5.14
N THR A 39 9.33 -5.77 4.80
CA THR A 39 9.42 -7.19 5.15
C THR A 39 9.34 -7.39 6.66
N GLU A 40 10.11 -6.61 7.42
CA GLU A 40 10.11 -6.68 8.89
C GLU A 40 8.72 -6.41 9.49
N LEU A 41 8.01 -5.39 8.98
CA LEU A 41 6.68 -5.05 9.48
C LEU A 41 5.64 -6.13 9.15
N ILE A 42 5.71 -6.71 7.95
CA ILE A 42 4.82 -7.81 7.52
C ILE A 42 5.04 -9.05 8.39
N ASP A 43 6.29 -9.43 8.61
CA ASP A 43 6.63 -10.60 9.42
C ASP A 43 6.22 -10.39 10.88
N PHE A 44 6.40 -9.17 11.41
CA PHE A 44 5.92 -8.80 12.74
C PHE A 44 4.40 -8.91 12.87
N ALA A 45 3.64 -8.40 11.89
CA ALA A 45 2.18 -8.51 11.88
C ALA A 45 1.71 -9.97 11.82
N ARG A 46 2.35 -10.79 10.97
CA ARG A 46 2.07 -12.24 10.85
C ARG A 46 2.37 -12.99 12.14
N ALA A 47 3.52 -12.74 12.77
CA ALA A 47 3.90 -13.36 14.03
C ALA A 47 2.93 -13.03 15.17
N LYS A 48 2.29 -11.85 15.12
CA LYS A 48 1.24 -11.43 16.06
C LYS A 48 -0.16 -11.92 15.68
N GLY A 49 -0.34 -12.49 14.49
CA GLY A 49 -1.66 -12.87 13.98
C GLY A 49 -2.58 -11.67 13.72
N LEU A 50 -2.02 -10.49 13.39
CA LEU A 50 -2.78 -9.26 13.22
C LEU A 50 -2.84 -8.86 11.74
N PHE A 51 -4.01 -8.37 11.32
CA PHE A 51 -4.17 -7.72 10.02
C PHE A 51 -3.27 -6.48 9.88
N LEU A 52 -2.59 -6.42 8.74
CA LEU A 52 -1.81 -5.28 8.26
C LEU A 52 -2.10 -5.10 6.77
N MET A 53 -2.38 -3.87 6.34
CA MET A 53 -2.54 -3.54 4.92
C MET A 53 -1.96 -2.15 4.61
N GLU A 54 -1.31 -2.03 3.47
CA GLU A 54 -0.98 -0.74 2.86
C GLU A 54 -2.21 -0.12 2.20
N ALA A 55 -2.46 1.17 2.43
CA ALA A 55 -3.63 1.89 1.93
C ALA A 55 -3.51 2.26 0.44
N ILE A 56 -3.29 1.26 -0.42
CA ILE A 56 -3.42 1.41 -1.88
C ILE A 56 -4.90 1.45 -2.25
N TRP A 57 -5.56 2.54 -1.87
CA TRP A 57 -7.00 2.77 -2.01
C TRP A 57 -7.51 2.60 -3.45
N SER A 58 -6.67 2.88 -4.45
CA SER A 58 -7.02 2.69 -5.86
C SER A 58 -7.44 1.25 -6.17
N ARG A 59 -6.86 0.24 -5.49
CA ARG A 59 -7.21 -1.18 -5.66
C ARG A 59 -8.65 -1.51 -5.24
N CYS A 60 -9.29 -0.63 -4.46
CA CYS A 60 -10.68 -0.78 -4.02
C CYS A 60 -11.70 -0.22 -5.01
N PHE A 61 -11.27 0.45 -6.09
CA PHE A 61 -12.20 0.93 -7.11
C PHE A 61 -12.77 -0.22 -7.95
N PRO A 62 -14.09 -0.21 -8.26
CA PRO A 62 -14.73 -1.23 -9.11
C PRO A 62 -14.03 -1.44 -10.45
N LEU A 63 -13.39 -0.39 -10.98
CA LEU A 63 -12.61 -0.44 -12.22
C LEU A 63 -11.51 -1.50 -12.18
N TYR A 64 -10.77 -1.64 -11.07
CA TYR A 64 -9.71 -2.64 -10.98
C TYR A 64 -10.25 -4.07 -11.05
N THR A 65 -11.40 -4.33 -10.40
CA THR A 65 -12.10 -5.60 -10.49
C THR A 65 -12.53 -5.87 -11.93
N LYS A 66 -13.10 -4.87 -12.62
CA LYS A 66 -13.55 -5.04 -14.00
C LYS A 66 -12.40 -5.28 -14.96
N VAL A 67 -11.31 -4.52 -14.85
CA VAL A 67 -10.11 -4.70 -15.69
C VAL A 67 -9.52 -6.09 -15.47
N LYS A 68 -9.38 -6.53 -14.21
CA LYS A 68 -8.92 -7.89 -13.89
C LYS A 68 -9.80 -8.95 -14.54
N GLN A 69 -11.13 -8.83 -14.43
CA GLN A 69 -12.07 -9.76 -15.07
C GLN A 69 -11.93 -9.80 -16.60
N GLN A 70 -11.76 -8.65 -17.27
CA GLN A 70 -11.59 -8.63 -18.73
C GLN A 70 -10.29 -9.31 -19.16
N ILE A 71 -9.21 -9.14 -18.39
CA ILE A 71 -7.93 -9.81 -18.63
C ILE A 71 -8.08 -11.33 -18.43
N GLU A 72 -8.71 -11.77 -17.34
CA GLU A 72 -8.92 -13.20 -17.03
C GLU A 72 -9.81 -13.91 -18.05
N LEU A 73 -10.78 -13.19 -18.64
CA LEU A 73 -11.62 -13.70 -19.73
C LEU A 73 -10.93 -13.72 -21.10
N GLY A 74 -9.69 -13.24 -21.21
CA GLY A 74 -8.95 -13.17 -22.47
C GLY A 74 -9.49 -12.15 -23.46
N MET A 75 -10.29 -11.17 -23.02
CA MET A 75 -11.00 -10.21 -23.90
C MET A 75 -10.08 -9.32 -24.72
N ILE A 76 -8.81 -9.16 -24.30
CA ILE A 76 -7.80 -8.36 -24.99
C ILE A 76 -6.66 -9.21 -25.59
N GLY A 77 -6.81 -10.55 -25.59
CA GLY A 77 -5.74 -11.48 -25.94
C GLY A 77 -4.58 -11.45 -24.94
N ASP A 78 -3.39 -11.80 -25.40
CA ASP A 78 -2.18 -11.75 -24.58
C ASP A 78 -1.75 -10.32 -24.28
N VAL A 79 -1.61 -9.99 -23.00
CA VAL A 79 -1.02 -8.71 -22.58
C VAL A 79 0.46 -8.68 -22.98
N LYS A 80 0.82 -7.75 -23.87
CA LYS A 80 2.23 -7.55 -24.30
C LYS A 80 2.91 -6.36 -23.62
N GLN A 81 2.15 -5.31 -23.28
CA GLN A 81 2.71 -4.08 -22.71
C GLN A 81 1.69 -3.37 -21.81
N VAL A 82 2.18 -2.71 -20.76
CA VAL A 82 1.42 -1.78 -19.91
C VAL A 82 2.20 -0.49 -19.78
N ILE A 83 1.57 0.66 -20.04
CA ILE A 83 2.17 2.00 -19.93
C ILE A 83 1.39 2.78 -18.86
N VAL A 84 2.08 3.27 -17.83
CA VAL A 84 1.45 3.98 -16.70
C VAL A 84 2.18 5.30 -16.44
N PRO A 85 1.82 6.40 -17.13
CA PRO A 85 2.37 7.70 -16.84
C PRO A 85 1.68 8.30 -15.61
N PHE A 86 2.47 8.73 -14.62
CA PHE A 86 1.95 9.48 -13.48
C PHE A 86 2.91 10.62 -13.14
N GLY A 87 2.53 11.84 -13.51
CA GLY A 87 3.35 13.03 -13.32
C GLY A 87 2.51 14.29 -13.32
N PHE A 88 2.88 15.24 -12.47
CA PHE A 88 2.19 16.52 -12.31
C PHE A 88 3.20 17.58 -11.85
N LYS A 89 2.94 18.84 -12.22
CA LYS A 89 3.80 19.96 -11.83
C LYS A 89 3.61 20.24 -10.33
N MET A 90 4.69 20.14 -9.57
CA MET A 90 4.71 20.40 -8.11
C MET A 90 5.76 21.47 -7.78
N THR A 91 5.74 22.61 -8.47
CA THR A 91 6.72 23.69 -8.21
C THR A 91 6.43 24.44 -6.92
N ASP A 92 5.17 24.44 -6.47
CA ASP A 92 4.70 25.28 -5.37
C ASP A 92 4.57 24.48 -4.06
N VAL A 93 5.06 23.23 -4.05
CA VAL A 93 5.03 22.35 -2.89
C VAL A 93 6.41 22.33 -2.24
N GLU A 94 6.51 22.89 -1.04
CA GLU A 94 7.72 22.82 -0.23
C GLU A 94 8.02 21.35 0.12
N ARG A 95 9.29 20.93 -0.08
CA ARG A 95 9.73 19.57 0.22
C ARG A 95 10.33 19.54 1.62
N LEU A 96 9.73 18.70 2.48
CA LEU A 96 10.26 18.33 3.80
C LEU A 96 11.33 17.24 3.68
#